data_AF-A0A9Q4FYB6-F1
#
_entry.id   AF-A0A9Q4FYB6-F1
#
_cell.length_a   1.000
_cell.length_b   1.000
_cell.length_c   1.000
_cell.angle_alpha   90.00
_cell.angle_beta   90.00
_cell.angle_gamma   90.00
#
_symmetry.space_group_name_H-M   'P 1'
#
loop_
_entity.id
_entity.type
_entity.pdbx_description
1 polymer ?
#
loop_
_entity_poly.entity_id
_entity_poly.type
_entity_poly.pdbx_seq_one_letter_code
_entity_poly.pdbx_strand_id
1 'polypeptide(L)' 'MAKKDDRSNNVERLEAMVENTEENIEEASSTLNNRHLSEQEKNNIRHKNERREQSIEAFKNEIADEKGDREHGRI' A
#
# COMPACT_ATOMS: atom_id res chain seq x y z
N MET A 1 -10.35 -31.41 3.43
CA MET A 1 -9.67 -30.89 2.22
C MET A 1 -9.39 -29.42 2.47
N ALA A 2 -8.12 -29.03 2.56
CA ALA A 2 -7.76 -27.62 2.65
C ALA A 2 -8.16 -26.94 1.33
N LYS A 3 -8.98 -25.90 1.40
CA LYS A 3 -9.31 -25.05 0.25
C LYS A 3 -7.99 -24.44 -0.21
N LYS A 4 -7.58 -24.74 -1.44
CA LYS A 4 -6.40 -24.14 -2.07
C LYS A 4 -6.69 -22.64 -2.13
N ASP A 5 -5.90 -21.81 -1.45
CA ASP A 5 -6.08 -20.36 -1.53
C ASP A 5 -5.98 -19.93 -2.99
N ASP A 6 -7.03 -19.24 -3.44
CA ASP A 6 -7.13 -18.73 -4.80
C ASP A 6 -6.30 -17.45 -4.88
N ARG A 7 -5.01 -17.64 -5.17
CA ARG A 7 -4.04 -16.54 -5.34
C ARG A 7 -4.18 -15.81 -6.68
N SER A 8 -5.13 -16.23 -7.53
CA SER A 8 -5.29 -15.63 -8.86
C SER A 8 -5.66 -14.16 -8.83
N ASN A 9 -6.24 -13.66 -7.72
CA ASN A 9 -6.63 -12.25 -7.55
C ASN A 9 -5.71 -11.44 -6.61
N ASN A 10 -4.60 -12.03 -6.13
CA ASN A 10 -3.72 -11.34 -5.17
C ASN A 10 -3.07 -10.10 -5.79
N VAL A 11 -2.62 -10.19 -7.05
CA VAL A 11 -2.00 -9.08 -7.78
C VAL A 11 -2.95 -7.89 -7.86
N GLU A 12 -4.19 -8.12 -8.30
CA GLU A 12 -5.19 -7.07 -8.50
C GLU A 12 -5.60 -6.43 -7.16
N ARG A 13 -5.63 -7.22 -6.07
CA ARG A 13 -5.87 -6.69 -4.72
C ARG A 13 -4.71 -5.87 -4.20
N LEU A 14 -3.47 -6.30 -4.41
CA LEU A 14 -2.27 -5.58 -3.99
C LEU A 14 -2.14 -4.27 -4.78
N GLU A 15 -2.39 -4.28 -6.08
CA GLU A 15 -2.42 -3.07 -6.92
C GLU A 15 -3.46 -2.08 -6.41
N ALA A 16 -4.69 -2.54 -6.10
CA ALA A 16 -5.70 -1.68 -5.50
C ALA A 16 -5.28 -1.13 -4.13
N MET A 17 -4.61 -1.93 -3.28
CA MET A 17 -4.11 -1.44 -1.99
C MET A 17 -2.99 -0.39 -2.16
N VAL A 18 -2.13 -0.54 -3.17
CA VAL A 18 -1.12 0.48 -3.52
C VAL A 18 -1.80 1.77 -3.90
N GLU A 19 -2.73 1.75 -4.87
CA GLU A 19 -3.44 2.95 -5.34
C GLU A 19 -4.17 3.67 -4.19
N ASN A 20 -4.96 2.93 -3.40
CA ASN A 20 -5.65 3.48 -2.22
C ASN A 20 -4.65 4.08 -1.21
N THR A 21 -3.49 3.46 -1.02
CA THR A 21 -2.50 3.95 -0.05
C THR A 21 -1.80 5.22 -0.57
N GLU A 22 -1.53 5.29 -1.88
CA GLU A 22 -0.98 6.48 -2.54
C GLU A 22 -1.97 7.67 -2.42
N GLU A 23 -3.26 7.46 -2.71
CA GLU A 23 -4.30 8.49 -2.51
C GLU A 23 -4.38 8.95 -1.04
N ASN A 24 -4.32 8.01 -0.09
CA ASN A 24 -4.30 8.33 1.34
C ASN A 24 -3.06 9.17 1.76
N ILE A 25 -1.91 8.99 1.10
CA ILE A 25 -0.71 9.81 1.34
C ILE A 25 -0.93 11.20 0.79
N GLU A 26 -1.49 11.34 -0.42
CA GLU A 26 -1.76 12.64 -1.05
C GLU A 26 -2.77 13.46 -0.24
N GLU A 27 -3.89 12.87 0.17
CA GLU A 27 -4.90 13.52 1.01
C GLU A 27 -4.32 13.97 2.36
N ALA A 28 -3.54 13.10 2.99
CA ALA A 28 -2.88 13.41 4.25
C ALA A 28 -1.83 14.52 4.07
N SER A 29 -1.11 14.54 2.95
CA SER A 29 -0.13 15.58 2.63
C SER A 29 -0.80 16.92 2.37
N SER A 30 -1.96 16.94 1.70
CA SER A 30 -2.78 18.14 1.53
C SER A 30 -3.21 18.72 2.88
N THR A 31 -3.55 17.84 3.84
CA THR A 31 -3.93 18.20 5.20
C THR A 31 -2.81 18.95 5.96
N LEU A 32 -1.53 18.70 5.65
CA LEU A 32 -0.39 19.41 6.28
C LEU A 32 -0.40 20.93 6.03
N ASN A 33 -1.08 21.39 4.96
CA ASN A 33 -1.22 22.83 4.67
C ASN A 33 -2.24 23.53 5.58
N ASN A 34 -2.99 22.78 6.39
CA ASN A 34 -3.95 23.34 7.32
C ASN A 34 -3.25 24.07 8.47
N ARG A 35 -3.50 25.37 8.59
CA ARG A 35 -2.92 26.25 9.62
C ARG A 35 -3.41 25.95 11.04
N HIS A 36 -4.52 25.21 11.18
CA HIS A 36 -5.08 24.83 12.47
C HIS A 36 -4.41 23.60 13.09
N LEU A 37 -3.57 22.89 12.35
CA LEU A 37 -2.83 21.76 12.89
C LEU A 37 -1.66 22.22 13.75
N SER A 38 -1.54 21.60 14.92
CA SER A 38 -0.33 21.67 15.73
C SER A 38 0.85 20.98 15.05
N GLU A 39 2.07 21.34 15.45
CA GLU A 39 3.28 20.68 14.95
C GLU A 39 3.33 19.19 15.29
N GLN A 40 2.74 18.79 16.42
CA GLN A 40 2.62 17.37 16.78
C GLN A 40 1.72 16.62 15.80
N GLU A 41 0.56 17.18 15.44
CA GLU A 41 -0.33 16.55 14.45
C GLU A 41 0.32 16.47 13.06
N LYS A 42 1.04 17.52 12.64
CA LYS A 42 1.81 17.48 11.38
C LYS A 42 2.89 16.40 11.40
N ASN A 43 3.62 16.25 12.50
CA ASN A 43 4.61 15.18 12.66
C ASN A 43 3.96 13.79 12.60
N ASN A 44 2.81 13.61 13.26
CA ASN A 44 2.09 12.35 13.22
C ASN A 44 1.63 11.98 11.80
N ILE A 45 1.15 12.97 11.04
CA ILE A 45 0.78 12.79 9.63
C ILE A 45 2.01 12.37 8.80
N ARG A 46 3.15 13.06 8.96
CA ARG A 46 4.41 12.72 8.28
C ARG A 46 4.85 11.29 8.57
N HIS A 47 4.94 10.91 9.85
CA HIS A 47 5.33 9.55 10.23
C HIS A 47 4.35 8.48 9.74
N LYS A 48 3.05 8.80 9.69
CA LYS A 48 2.07 7.88 9.12
C LYS A 48 2.27 7.72 7.61
N ASN A 49 2.61 8.79 6.89
CA ASN A 49 2.93 8.74 5.47
C ASN A 49 4.23 7.95 5.21
N GLU A 50 5.29 8.16 5.98
CA GLU A 50 6.54 7.37 5.89
C GLU A 50 6.28 5.86 6.03
N ARG A 51 5.43 5.47 6.98
CA ARG A 51 5.05 4.06 7.16
C ARG A 51 4.20 3.51 6.01
N ARG A 52 3.37 4.35 5.39
CA ARG A 52 2.57 3.97 4.21
C ARG A 52 3.46 3.76 2.99
N GLU A 53 4.48 4.60 2.81
CA GLU A 53 5.49 4.42 1.75
C GLU A 53 6.20 3.07 1.88
N GLN A 54 6.65 2.71 3.09
CA GLN A 54 7.23 1.39 3.36
C GLN A 54 6.25 0.24 3.07
N SER A 55 4.97 0.45 3.34
CA SER A 55 3.93 -0.56 3.05
C SER A 55 3.72 -0.71 1.54
N ILE A 56 3.72 0.39 0.79
CA ILE A 56 3.65 0.38 -0.68
C ILE A 56 4.84 -0.36 -1.28
N GLU A 57 6.06 -0.15 -0.78
CA GLU A 57 7.24 -0.90 -1.22
C GLU A 57 7.09 -2.40 -0.99
N ALA A 58 6.58 -2.80 0.18
CA ALA A 58 6.28 -4.20 0.48
C ALA A 58 5.23 -4.78 -0.49
N PHE A 59 4.14 -4.06 -0.76
CA PHE A 59 3.13 -4.50 -1.73
C PHE A 59 3.69 -4.62 -3.14
N LYS A 60 4.53 -3.66 -3.58
CA LYS A 60 5.18 -3.69 -4.90
C LYS A 60 6.10 -4.90 -5.06
N ASN A 61 6.83 -5.28 -4.00
CA ASN A 61 7.64 -6.50 -3.99
C ASN A 61 6.76 -7.75 -4.07
N GLU A 62 5.68 -7.83 -3.31
CA GLU A 62 4.75 -8.97 -3.33
C GLU A 62 4.04 -9.12 -4.69
N ILE A 63 3.67 -8.01 -5.34
CA ILE A 63 3.14 -8.00 -6.70
C ILE A 63 4.14 -8.60 -7.69
N ALA A 64 5.43 -8.26 -7.56
CA ALA A 64 6.47 -8.78 -8.44
C ALA A 64 6.64 -10.29 -8.27
N ASP A 65 6.64 -10.77 -7.02
CA ASP A 65 6.72 -12.19 -6.70
C ASP A 65 5.50 -12.96 -7.24
N GLU A 66 4.28 -12.45 -7.03
CA GLU A 66 3.04 -13.08 -7.52
C GLU A 66 2.96 -13.07 -9.06
N LYS A 67 3.42 -12.01 -9.73
CA LYS A 67 3.54 -11.98 -11.20
C LYS A 67 4.54 -13.04 -11.68
N GLY A 68 5.67 -13.17 -11.00
CA GLY A 68 6.65 -14.23 -11.28
C GLY A 68 6.06 -15.63 -11.09
N ASP A 69 5.32 -15.88 -10.01
CA ASP A 69 4.65 -17.16 -9.77
C ASP A 69 3.60 -17.46 -10.85
N ARG A 70 2.87 -16.45 -11.36
CA ARG A 70 1.92 -16.58 -12.47
C ARG A 70 2.61 -16.99 -13.77
N GLU A 71 3.72 -16.35 -14.10
CA GLU A 71 4.51 -16.68 -15.31
C GLU A 71 5.11 -18.09 -15.26
N HIS A 72 5.50 -18.55 -14.07
CA HIS A 72 6.06 -19.89 -13.86
C HIS A 72 4.98 -20.97 -13.60
N GLY A 73 3.69 -20.62 -13.67
CA GLY A 73 2.57 -21.56 -13.49
C GLY A 73 2.41 -22.11 -12.07
N ARG A 74 2.87 -21.36 -11.06
CA ARG A 74 2.80 -21.75 -9.64
C ARG A 74 1.51 -21.29 -8.94
N ILE A 75 0.70 -20.50 -9.64
CA ILE A 75 -0.66 -20.06 -9.26
C ILE A 75 -1.61 -20.21 -10.42
#